data_AF-A0A2E5VA87-F1
#
_entry.id   AF-A0A2E5VA87-F1
#
_cell.length_a   1.000
_cell.length_b   1.000
_cell.length_c   1.000
_cell.angle_alpha   90.00
_cell.angle_beta   90.00
_cell.angle_gamma   90.00
#
_symmetry.space_group_name_H-M   'P 1'
#
loop_
_entity.id
_entity.type
_entity.pdbx_description
1 polymer ?
#
loop_
_entity_poly.entity_id
_entity_poly.type
_entity_poly.pdbx_seq_one_letter_code
_entity_poly.pdbx_strand_id
1 'polypeptide(L)'
;MSDVIKKVAKSLHEINIPFFFINRTVNKIKKISNQYNTKYISLEKFLSSPDNFSCLFSSTSSDNYIFDKIFLEKLTINGSQLSDKLFIDMSLTYDIDPKACDILGIKRIGLDQINNEAKKNHSSRLNESAIAREIIDKALLDLPEVYAERMYAPIFSILQDRYHYTAQEGLKKLMRKELKGIGSKEKDAIKAWCTSLAKRFAHIPSVGIRGLIHKGPEGSLDAFLEGVDEDFAKELKSVLSLQLEQDDKVIK
;
A
#
# COMPACT_ATOMS: atom_id res chain seq x y z
N MET A 1 -15.33 -11.90 3.94
CA MET A 1 -15.26 -12.42 5.32
C MET A 1 -13.94 -11.95 5.88
N SER A 2 -13.96 -11.37 7.08
CA SER A 2 -12.77 -10.93 7.80
C SER A 2 -11.77 -12.08 8.03
N ASP A 3 -10.47 -11.81 7.94
CA ASP A 3 -9.44 -12.81 8.23
C ASP A 3 -9.43 -13.25 9.71
N VAL A 4 -9.93 -12.39 10.60
CA VAL A 4 -10.13 -12.73 12.01
C VAL A 4 -11.13 -13.89 12.15
N ILE A 5 -12.25 -13.84 11.43
CA ILE A 5 -13.27 -14.91 11.45
C ILE A 5 -12.68 -16.24 10.96
N LYS A 6 -11.83 -16.21 9.92
CA LYS A 6 -11.17 -17.43 9.42
C LYS A 6 -10.25 -18.05 10.46
N LYS A 7 -9.46 -17.22 11.17
CA LYS A 7 -8.56 -17.67 12.24
C LYS A 7 -9.36 -18.28 13.40
N VAL A 8 -10.43 -17.62 13.83
CA VAL A 8 -11.31 -18.12 14.89
C VAL A 8 -11.96 -19.44 14.49
N ALA A 9 -12.51 -19.54 13.27
CA ALA A 9 -13.09 -20.78 12.78
C ALA A 9 -12.09 -21.94 12.76
N LYS A 10 -10.84 -21.68 12.33
CA LYS A 10 -9.76 -22.67 12.38
C LYS A 10 -9.50 -23.12 13.81
N SER A 11 -9.33 -22.18 14.75
CA SER A 11 -9.06 -22.51 16.15
C SER A 11 -10.22 -23.27 16.81
N LEU A 12 -11.47 -22.89 16.57
CA LEU A 12 -12.65 -23.60 17.08
C LEU A 12 -12.76 -25.02 16.51
N HIS A 13 -12.41 -25.20 15.24
CA HIS A 13 -12.38 -26.51 14.60
C HIS A 13 -11.30 -27.42 15.20
N GLU A 14 -10.08 -26.91 15.43
CA GLU A 14 -8.97 -27.67 16.02
C GLU A 14 -9.29 -28.18 17.44
N ILE A 15 -10.10 -27.44 18.20
CA ILE A 15 -10.54 -27.80 19.55
C ILE A 15 -11.92 -28.48 19.61
N ASN A 16 -12.50 -28.83 18.45
CA ASN A 16 -13.80 -29.51 18.32
C ASN A 16 -14.99 -28.78 18.98
N ILE A 17 -14.97 -27.45 19.02
CA ILE A 17 -16.14 -26.68 19.46
C ILE A 17 -17.10 -26.50 18.28
N PRO A 18 -18.40 -26.84 18.42
CA PRO A 18 -19.37 -26.63 17.36
C PRO A 18 -19.62 -25.14 17.15
N PHE A 19 -19.62 -24.72 15.89
CA PHE A 19 -19.94 -23.36 15.48
C PHE A 19 -20.77 -23.40 14.20
N PHE A 20 -21.34 -22.25 13.82
CA PHE A 20 -21.97 -22.04 12.51
C PHE A 20 -21.67 -20.62 12.04
N PHE A 21 -21.76 -20.39 10.73
CA PHE A 21 -21.47 -19.06 10.18
C PHE A 21 -22.73 -18.26 9.87
N ILE A 22 -22.65 -16.94 10.07
CA ILE A 22 -23.69 -15.98 9.69
C ILE A 22 -23.07 -14.97 8.72
N ASN A 23 -23.74 -14.67 7.60
CA ASN A 23 -23.26 -13.68 6.64
C ASN A 23 -24.40 -13.04 5.83
N ARG A 24 -24.23 -11.77 5.43
CA ARG A 24 -25.13 -11.10 4.46
C ARG A 24 -25.11 -11.83 3.11
N THR A 25 -23.92 -12.21 2.61
CA THR A 25 -23.79 -12.89 1.32
C THR A 25 -23.57 -14.40 1.49
N VAL A 26 -24.62 -15.18 1.29
CA VAL A 26 -24.62 -16.65 1.45
C VAL A 26 -23.58 -17.35 0.55
N ASN A 27 -23.41 -16.91 -0.69
CA ASN A 27 -22.45 -17.52 -1.60
C ASN A 27 -21.00 -17.42 -1.12
N LYS A 28 -20.66 -16.36 -0.37
CA LYS A 28 -19.31 -16.18 0.20
C LYS A 28 -19.04 -17.17 1.34
N ILE A 29 -20.07 -17.55 2.10
CA ILE A 29 -19.92 -18.38 3.28
C ILE A 29 -20.00 -19.88 2.98
N LYS A 30 -20.73 -20.25 1.93
CA LYS A 30 -20.95 -21.65 1.54
C LYS A 30 -19.65 -22.42 1.33
N LYS A 31 -18.68 -21.86 0.61
CA LYS A 31 -17.37 -22.51 0.35
C LYS A 31 -16.61 -22.82 1.64
N ILE A 32 -16.57 -21.87 2.57
CA ILE A 32 -15.82 -21.98 3.83
C ILE A 32 -16.56 -22.92 4.80
N SER A 33 -17.89 -22.87 4.81
CA SER A 33 -18.70 -23.74 5.67
C SER A 33 -18.53 -25.21 5.28
N ASN A 34 -18.44 -25.50 3.97
CA ASN A 34 -18.13 -26.84 3.47
C ASN A 34 -16.74 -27.33 3.92
N GLN A 35 -15.74 -26.45 4.00
CA GLN A 35 -14.39 -26.81 4.45
C GLN A 35 -14.39 -27.32 5.90
N TYR A 36 -15.21 -26.74 6.78
CA TYR A 36 -15.31 -27.12 8.18
C TYR A 36 -16.50 -28.03 8.50
N ASN A 37 -17.22 -28.50 7.47
CA ASN A 37 -18.45 -29.28 7.59
C ASN A 37 -19.46 -28.69 8.60
N THR A 38 -19.66 -27.37 8.53
CA THR A 38 -20.51 -26.62 9.46
C THR A 38 -21.72 -25.98 8.77
N LYS A 39 -22.78 -25.71 9.54
CA LYS A 39 -23.96 -24.97 9.10
C LYS A 39 -23.61 -23.51 8.80
N TYR A 40 -24.37 -22.92 7.88
CA TYR A 40 -24.39 -21.48 7.66
C TYR A 40 -25.82 -20.94 7.55
N ILE A 41 -25.99 -19.66 7.89
CA ILE A 41 -27.27 -18.96 7.94
C ILE A 41 -27.10 -17.56 7.32
N SER A 42 -28.11 -17.05 6.62
CA SER A 42 -28.12 -15.65 6.19
C SER A 42 -28.32 -14.73 7.40
N LEU A 43 -27.73 -13.53 7.35
CA LEU A 43 -27.90 -12.56 8.44
C LEU A 43 -29.38 -12.24 8.69
N GLU A 44 -30.17 -12.03 7.65
CA GLU A 44 -31.61 -11.76 7.74
C GLU A 44 -32.38 -12.88 8.46
N LYS A 45 -32.07 -14.15 8.13
CA LYS A 45 -32.69 -15.30 8.79
C LYS A 45 -32.30 -15.36 10.26
N PHE A 46 -31.03 -15.08 10.58
CA PHE A 46 -30.56 -15.08 11.96
C PHE A 46 -31.21 -13.96 12.81
N LEU A 47 -31.38 -12.75 12.25
CA LEU A 47 -32.05 -11.65 12.95
C LEU A 47 -33.56 -11.91 13.16
N SER A 48 -34.20 -12.57 12.20
CA SER A 48 -35.63 -12.92 12.27
C SER A 48 -35.93 -14.13 13.16
N SER A 49 -35.06 -15.14 13.18
CA SER A 49 -35.21 -16.34 14.02
C SER A 49 -33.82 -16.85 14.41
N PRO A 50 -33.26 -16.36 15.53
CA PRO A 50 -31.94 -16.75 15.96
C PRO A 50 -31.94 -18.21 16.45
N ASP A 51 -31.01 -19.00 15.92
CA ASP A 51 -30.71 -20.34 16.45
C ASP A 51 -30.13 -20.22 17.89
N ASN A 52 -30.14 -21.32 18.65
CA ASN A 52 -29.52 -21.32 19.98
C ASN A 52 -27.99 -21.20 19.88
N PHE A 53 -27.42 -20.30 20.67
CA PHE A 53 -25.97 -20.10 20.79
C PHE A 53 -25.60 -19.65 22.21
N SER A 54 -24.39 -20.00 22.64
CA SER A 54 -23.77 -19.50 23.88
C SER A 54 -22.81 -18.32 23.63
N CYS A 55 -22.24 -18.22 22.43
CA CYS A 55 -21.34 -17.14 22.07
C CYS A 55 -21.66 -16.57 20.69
N LEU A 56 -21.68 -15.25 20.56
CA LEU A 56 -21.73 -14.54 19.29
C LEU A 56 -20.40 -13.84 19.04
N PHE A 57 -19.73 -14.19 17.94
CA PHE A 57 -18.50 -13.53 17.50
C PHE A 57 -18.77 -12.72 16.24
N SER A 58 -18.59 -11.39 16.30
CA SER A 58 -18.82 -10.49 15.18
C SER A 58 -17.52 -9.82 14.71
N SER A 59 -17.40 -9.64 13.40
CA SER A 59 -16.33 -8.88 12.75
C SER A 59 -16.81 -8.47 11.36
N THR A 60 -17.55 -7.37 11.31
CA THR A 60 -18.07 -6.78 10.09
C THR A 60 -17.55 -5.35 9.88
N SER A 61 -17.87 -4.80 8.72
CA SER A 61 -17.57 -3.40 8.34
C SER A 61 -18.86 -2.59 8.29
N SER A 62 -19.79 -2.84 9.21
CA SER A 62 -21.08 -2.15 9.26
C SER A 62 -20.94 -0.83 10.00
N ASP A 63 -21.44 0.27 9.44
CA ASP A 63 -21.42 1.57 10.11
C ASP A 63 -22.50 1.69 11.20
N ASN A 64 -23.43 0.73 11.25
CA ASN A 64 -24.50 0.65 12.24
C ASN A 64 -24.41 -0.66 13.03
N TYR A 65 -24.96 -0.65 14.25
CA TYR A 65 -25.18 -1.85 15.04
C TYR A 65 -26.04 -2.85 14.26
N ILE A 66 -25.47 -4.02 13.99
CA ILE A 66 -26.19 -5.15 13.39
C ILE A 66 -27.06 -5.82 14.43
N PHE A 67 -26.56 -5.92 15.65
CA PHE A 67 -27.23 -6.50 16.80
C PHE A 67 -27.60 -5.37 17.76
N ASP A 68 -28.69 -4.68 17.40
CA ASP A 68 -29.23 -3.56 18.15
C ASP A 68 -30.04 -3.99 19.37
N LYS A 69 -30.54 -3.01 20.13
CA LYS A 69 -31.39 -3.25 21.29
C LYS A 69 -32.59 -4.16 20.99
N ILE A 70 -33.25 -3.98 19.84
CA ILE A 70 -34.45 -4.75 19.46
C ILE A 70 -34.09 -6.23 19.30
N PHE A 71 -32.98 -6.52 18.61
CA PHE A 71 -32.49 -7.88 18.46
C PHE A 71 -32.11 -8.50 19.81
N LEU A 72 -31.41 -7.77 20.67
CA LEU A 72 -30.98 -8.27 21.97
C LEU A 72 -32.18 -8.54 22.91
N GLU A 73 -33.19 -7.67 22.92
CA GLU A 73 -34.44 -7.88 23.67
C GLU A 73 -35.17 -9.14 23.19
N LYS A 74 -35.18 -9.39 21.88
CA LYS A 74 -35.78 -10.60 21.31
C LYS A 74 -35.12 -11.90 21.79
N LEU A 75 -33.82 -11.88 22.07
CA LEU A 75 -33.12 -13.05 22.63
C LEU A 75 -33.59 -13.38 24.05
N THR A 76 -34.09 -12.39 24.81
CA THR A 76 -34.59 -12.58 26.19
C THR A 76 -35.92 -13.31 26.24
N ILE A 77 -36.79 -13.00 25.28
CA ILE A 77 -38.16 -13.53 25.20
C ILE A 77 -38.15 -15.04 24.90
N ASN A 78 -37.10 -15.53 24.22
CA ASN A 78 -36.97 -16.93 23.82
C ASN A 78 -36.48 -17.87 24.95
N GLY A 79 -36.59 -17.47 26.22
CA GLY A 79 -36.39 -18.34 27.38
C GLY A 79 -34.93 -18.70 27.69
N SER A 80 -33.96 -18.06 27.04
CA SER A 80 -32.53 -18.20 27.36
C SER A 80 -32.11 -17.17 28.41
N GLN A 81 -31.44 -17.59 29.47
CA GLN A 81 -30.85 -16.66 30.43
C GLN A 81 -29.72 -15.88 29.72
N LEU A 82 -29.91 -14.57 29.53
CA LEU A 82 -28.94 -13.72 28.81
C LEU A 82 -27.57 -13.67 29.47
N SER A 83 -27.51 -13.85 30.80
CA SER A 83 -26.27 -13.85 31.59
C SER A 83 -25.26 -14.90 31.14
N ASP A 84 -25.73 -15.95 30.48
CA ASP A 84 -24.91 -17.08 30.07
C ASP A 84 -24.36 -16.91 28.64
N LYS A 85 -24.75 -15.84 27.95
CA LYS A 85 -24.30 -15.54 26.59
C LYS A 85 -23.09 -14.61 26.60
N LEU A 86 -22.10 -14.94 25.78
CA LEU A 86 -20.91 -14.12 25.55
C LEU A 86 -20.97 -13.47 24.16
N PHE A 87 -20.76 -12.17 24.10
CA PHE A 87 -20.68 -11.41 22.86
C PHE A 87 -19.26 -10.90 22.66
N ILE A 88 -18.64 -11.22 21.53
CA ILE A 88 -17.29 -10.77 21.17
C ILE A 88 -17.41 -9.93 19.91
N ASP A 89 -17.08 -8.64 20.02
CA ASP A 89 -17.21 -7.66 18.94
C ASP A 89 -15.83 -7.17 18.49
N MET A 90 -15.39 -7.66 17.33
CA MET A 90 -14.11 -7.31 16.72
C MET A 90 -14.23 -6.22 15.65
N SER A 91 -15.33 -5.47 15.65
CA SER A 91 -15.57 -4.39 14.68
C SER A 91 -15.18 -3.03 15.24
N LEU A 92 -14.73 -2.13 14.36
CA LEU A 92 -14.26 -0.79 14.74
C LEU A 92 -15.40 0.14 15.15
N THR A 93 -16.55 0.01 14.49
CA THR A 93 -17.77 0.81 14.67
C THR A 93 -18.77 0.18 15.63
N TYR A 94 -18.40 -0.96 16.25
CA TYR A 94 -19.23 -1.89 17.00
C TYR A 94 -20.37 -2.49 16.16
N ASP A 95 -20.40 -3.82 16.04
CA ASP A 95 -21.55 -4.50 15.45
C ASP A 95 -22.69 -4.69 16.46
N ILE A 96 -22.36 -4.67 17.75
CA ILE A 96 -23.27 -4.97 18.85
C ILE A 96 -23.42 -3.72 19.70
N ASP A 97 -24.66 -3.29 19.94
CA ASP A 97 -24.93 -2.09 20.74
C ASP A 97 -24.41 -2.27 22.18
N PRO A 98 -23.35 -1.54 22.59
CA PRO A 98 -22.75 -1.70 23.91
C PRO A 98 -23.70 -1.25 25.03
N LYS A 99 -24.50 -0.19 24.81
CA LYS A 99 -25.42 0.33 25.83
C LYS A 99 -26.55 -0.64 26.08
N ALA A 100 -27.06 -1.28 25.03
CA ALA A 100 -28.08 -2.30 25.16
C ALA A 100 -27.55 -3.52 25.92
N CYS A 101 -26.30 -3.94 25.70
CA CYS A 101 -25.67 -5.02 26.46
C CYS A 101 -25.59 -4.69 27.96
N ASP A 102 -25.19 -3.48 28.32
CA ASP A 102 -25.09 -3.05 29.72
C ASP A 102 -26.46 -3.05 30.42
N ILE A 103 -27.49 -2.53 29.75
CA ILE A 103 -28.87 -2.47 30.28
C ILE A 103 -29.44 -3.88 30.49
N LEU A 104 -29.16 -4.80 29.56
CA LEU A 104 -29.68 -6.16 29.57
C LEU A 104 -28.80 -7.14 30.38
N GLY A 105 -27.69 -6.67 30.96
CA GLY A 105 -26.77 -7.52 31.72
C GLY A 105 -26.04 -8.57 30.86
N ILE A 106 -25.83 -8.29 29.58
CA ILE A 106 -25.17 -9.19 28.63
C ILE A 106 -23.66 -8.98 28.68
N LYS A 107 -22.89 -10.06 28.81
CA LYS A 107 -21.43 -9.97 28.78
C LYS A 107 -20.94 -9.71 27.36
N ARG A 108 -20.38 -8.51 27.13
CA ARG A 108 -19.75 -8.11 25.87
C ARG A 108 -18.25 -7.86 26.04
N ILE A 109 -17.44 -8.37 25.12
CA ILE A 109 -16.02 -8.08 24.97
C ILE A 109 -15.81 -7.35 23.64
N GLY A 110 -15.35 -6.10 23.71
CA GLY A 110 -15.06 -5.27 22.53
C GLY A 110 -13.59 -5.29 22.13
N LEU A 111 -13.32 -4.92 20.86
CA LEU A 111 -11.97 -4.74 20.34
C LEU A 111 -11.12 -3.76 21.16
N ASP A 112 -11.76 -2.70 21.70
CA ASP A 112 -11.15 -1.71 22.59
C ASP A 112 -10.66 -2.33 23.89
N GLN A 113 -11.47 -3.20 24.51
CA GLN A 113 -11.10 -3.92 25.74
C GLN A 113 -9.97 -4.89 25.49
N ILE A 114 -10.04 -5.67 24.40
CA ILE A 114 -8.97 -6.59 23.98
C ILE A 114 -7.67 -5.81 23.76
N ASN A 115 -7.73 -4.66 23.08
CA ASN A 115 -6.57 -3.81 22.86
C ASN A 115 -6.00 -3.24 24.17
N ASN A 116 -6.84 -2.87 25.14
CA ASN A 116 -6.39 -2.36 26.43
C ASN A 116 -5.72 -3.44 27.28
N GLU A 117 -6.25 -4.66 27.29
CA GLU A 117 -5.60 -5.82 27.93
C GLU A 117 -4.28 -6.17 27.22
N ALA A 118 -4.29 -6.18 25.89
CA ALA A 118 -3.11 -6.40 25.07
C ALA A 118 -2.01 -5.36 25.33
N LYS A 119 -2.38 -4.09 25.57
CA LYS A 119 -1.45 -3.02 25.96
C LYS A 119 -0.89 -3.21 27.36
N LYS A 120 -1.64 -3.74 28.32
CA LYS A 120 -1.14 -4.01 29.68
C LYS A 120 -0.04 -5.09 29.69
N ASN A 121 -0.06 -6.02 28.73
CA ASN A 121 1.00 -7.03 28.52
C ASN A 121 2.24 -6.47 27.78
N HIS A 122 2.55 -5.17 27.96
CA HIS A 122 3.50 -4.39 27.16
C HIS A 122 4.95 -4.91 27.16
N SER A 123 5.39 -5.52 28.26
CA SER A 123 6.81 -5.84 28.50
C SER A 123 7.40 -6.83 27.49
N SER A 124 6.61 -7.73 26.93
CA SER A 124 7.11 -8.67 25.90
C SER A 124 7.27 -8.05 24.51
N ARG A 125 6.59 -6.93 24.20
CA ARG A 125 6.60 -6.33 22.84
C ARG A 125 7.73 -5.32 22.60
N LEU A 126 8.31 -4.76 23.65
CA LEU A 126 9.36 -3.74 23.50
C LEU A 126 10.57 -4.27 22.73
N ASN A 127 10.99 -5.52 23.00
CA ASN A 127 12.11 -6.15 22.29
C ASN A 127 11.79 -6.45 20.82
N GLU A 128 10.58 -6.92 20.49
CA GLU A 128 10.19 -7.17 19.10
C GLU A 128 10.03 -5.87 18.30
N SER A 129 9.57 -4.79 18.96
CA SER A 129 9.42 -3.48 18.34
C SER A 129 10.75 -2.79 18.00
N ALA A 130 11.81 -3.10 18.75
CA ALA A 130 13.13 -2.50 18.53
C ALA A 130 13.71 -2.90 17.16
N ILE A 131 13.57 -4.16 16.77
CA ILE A 131 14.03 -4.65 15.46
C ILE A 131 13.24 -3.99 14.33
N ALA A 132 11.91 -3.90 14.47
CA ALA A 132 11.08 -3.21 13.49
C ALA A 132 11.44 -1.73 13.36
N ARG A 133 11.79 -1.08 14.49
CA ARG A 133 12.21 0.32 14.51
C ARG A 133 13.55 0.52 13.79
N GLU A 134 14.54 -0.33 14.03
CA GLU A 134 15.82 -0.28 13.34
C GLU A 134 15.67 -0.41 11.81
N ILE A 135 14.75 -1.28 11.36
CA ILE A 135 14.45 -1.42 9.93
C ILE A 135 13.84 -0.14 9.36
N ILE A 136 12.89 0.48 10.07
CA ILE A 136 12.27 1.74 9.65
C ILE A 136 13.32 2.86 9.60
N ASP A 137 14.14 2.98 10.64
CA ASP A 137 15.15 4.03 10.73
C ASP A 137 16.19 3.90 9.60
N LYS A 138 16.61 2.67 9.24
CA LYS A 138 17.44 2.42 8.04
C LYS A 138 16.74 2.85 6.75
N ALA A 139 15.47 2.46 6.57
CA ALA A 139 14.71 2.84 5.39
C ALA A 139 14.54 4.38 5.27
N LEU A 140 14.42 5.07 6.40
CA LEU A 140 14.34 6.54 6.44
C LEU A 140 15.67 7.22 6.11
N LEU A 141 16.81 6.59 6.41
CA LEU A 141 18.13 7.10 6.02
C LEU A 141 18.38 7.00 4.51
N ASP A 142 17.87 5.95 3.87
CA ASP A 142 18.03 5.73 2.42
C ASP A 142 17.01 6.54 1.59
N LEU A 143 15.91 6.97 2.21
CA LEU A 143 14.80 7.63 1.53
C LEU A 143 15.19 8.91 0.75
N PRO A 144 16.05 9.82 1.27
CA PRO A 144 16.45 11.01 0.54
C PRO A 144 17.19 10.69 -0.76
N GLU A 145 18.03 9.65 -0.77
CA GLU A 145 18.78 9.23 -1.96
C GLU A 145 17.84 8.69 -3.04
N VAL A 146 16.91 7.81 -2.64
CA VAL A 146 15.88 7.27 -3.54
C VAL A 146 14.99 8.39 -4.11
N TYR A 147 14.63 9.38 -3.28
CA TYR A 147 13.81 10.51 -3.72
C TYR A 147 14.57 11.41 -4.70
N ALA A 148 15.84 11.71 -4.41
CA ALA A 148 16.70 12.48 -5.29
C ALA A 148 16.90 11.78 -6.64
N GLU A 149 17.23 10.49 -6.66
CA GLU A 149 17.39 9.74 -7.92
C GLU A 149 16.13 9.80 -8.79
N ARG A 150 14.95 9.62 -8.19
CA ARG A 150 13.68 9.71 -8.89
C ARG A 150 13.39 11.11 -9.41
N MET A 151 13.59 12.13 -8.58
CA MET A 151 13.37 13.53 -8.94
C MET A 151 14.24 13.98 -10.12
N TYR A 152 15.50 13.54 -10.15
CA TYR A 152 16.47 13.97 -11.16
C TYR A 152 16.58 13.03 -12.35
N ALA A 153 15.91 11.86 -12.33
CA ALA A 153 15.86 10.93 -13.46
C ALA A 153 15.55 11.59 -14.81
N PRO A 154 14.58 12.54 -14.91
CA PRO A 154 14.25 13.17 -16.19
C PRO A 154 15.38 14.05 -16.76
N ILE A 155 16.21 14.68 -15.91
CA ILE A 155 17.37 15.47 -16.36
C ILE A 155 18.32 14.60 -17.18
N PHE A 156 18.58 13.38 -16.70
CA PHE A 156 19.49 12.47 -17.39
C PHE A 156 18.96 12.04 -18.76
N SER A 157 17.65 11.86 -18.90
CA SER A 157 17.02 11.54 -20.20
C SER A 157 17.21 12.68 -21.19
N ILE A 158 16.85 13.90 -20.80
CA ILE A 158 16.96 15.10 -21.65
C ILE A 158 18.41 15.32 -22.10
N LEU A 159 19.36 15.12 -21.18
CA LEU A 159 20.78 15.22 -21.49
C LEU A 159 21.20 14.20 -22.55
N GLN A 160 20.82 12.94 -22.38
CA GLN A 160 21.08 11.89 -23.38
C GLN A 160 20.46 12.23 -24.73
N ASP A 161 19.23 12.70 -24.76
CA ASP A 161 18.51 13.08 -25.96
C ASP A 161 19.22 14.24 -26.70
N ARG A 162 19.73 15.24 -25.98
CA ARG A 162 20.47 16.37 -26.57
C ARG A 162 21.78 15.93 -27.23
N TYR A 163 22.54 15.02 -26.59
CA TYR A 163 23.76 14.46 -27.19
C TYR A 163 23.44 13.60 -28.42
N HIS A 164 22.37 12.78 -28.34
CA HIS A 164 21.92 11.97 -29.46
C HIS A 164 21.45 12.83 -30.64
N TYR A 165 20.65 13.86 -30.38
CA TYR A 165 20.18 14.81 -31.38
C TYR A 165 21.35 15.51 -32.09
N THR A 166 22.30 16.04 -31.32
CA THR A 166 23.49 16.71 -31.86
C THR A 166 24.31 15.79 -32.75
N ALA A 167 24.54 14.54 -32.33
CA ALA A 167 25.25 13.55 -33.13
C ALA A 167 24.50 13.17 -34.41
N GLN A 168 23.17 13.02 -34.34
CA GLN A 168 22.34 12.69 -35.50
C GLN A 168 22.33 13.83 -36.53
N GLU A 169 22.20 15.08 -36.09
CA GLU A 169 22.24 16.24 -36.98
C GLU A 169 23.61 16.39 -37.65
N GLY A 170 24.70 16.22 -36.90
CA GLY A 170 26.05 16.18 -37.44
C GLY A 170 26.22 15.07 -38.50
N LEU A 171 25.74 13.87 -38.19
CA LEU A 171 25.81 12.73 -39.11
C LEU A 171 24.98 12.97 -40.38
N LYS A 172 23.76 13.49 -40.27
CA LYS A 172 22.92 13.83 -41.44
C LYS A 172 23.64 14.83 -42.35
N LYS A 173 24.26 15.85 -41.76
CA LYS A 173 25.02 16.88 -42.50
C LYS A 173 26.23 16.28 -43.21
N LEU A 174 27.00 15.43 -42.53
CA LEU A 174 28.15 14.72 -43.10
C LEU A 174 27.75 13.83 -44.27
N MET A 175 26.69 13.03 -44.10
CA MET A 175 26.17 12.13 -45.13
C MET A 175 25.67 12.88 -46.37
N ARG A 176 25.05 14.05 -46.17
CA ARG A 176 24.54 14.88 -47.27
C ARG A 176 25.64 15.65 -48.01
N LYS A 177 26.70 16.08 -47.32
CA LYS A 177 27.72 16.97 -47.90
C LYS A 177 28.92 16.22 -48.46
N GLU A 178 29.51 15.33 -47.67
CA GLU A 178 30.85 14.77 -47.92
C GLU A 178 30.79 13.28 -48.29
N LEU A 179 29.83 12.52 -47.73
CA LEU A 179 29.75 11.06 -47.89
C LEU A 179 28.59 10.60 -48.78
N LYS A 180 28.33 11.30 -49.90
CA LYS A 180 27.17 11.03 -50.79
C LYS A 180 27.19 9.63 -51.43
N GLY A 181 28.36 9.03 -51.62
CA GLY A 181 28.55 7.77 -52.36
C GLY A 181 28.88 6.53 -51.53
N ILE A 182 28.86 6.61 -50.19
CA ILE A 182 29.25 5.47 -49.36
C ILE A 182 28.17 4.37 -49.35
N GLY A 183 28.60 3.11 -49.23
CA GLY A 183 27.73 1.94 -49.18
C GLY A 183 26.89 1.87 -47.90
N SER A 184 25.89 0.98 -47.89
CA SER A 184 24.97 0.82 -46.74
C SER A 184 25.69 0.31 -45.49
N LYS A 185 26.64 -0.62 -45.66
CA LYS A 185 27.42 -1.17 -44.54
C LYS A 185 28.26 -0.09 -43.86
N GLU A 186 28.90 0.79 -44.63
CA GLU A 186 29.68 1.90 -44.09
C GLU A 186 28.79 2.94 -43.40
N LYS A 187 27.60 3.23 -43.96
CA LYS A 187 26.60 4.11 -43.31
C LYS A 187 26.19 3.61 -41.94
N ASP A 188 25.88 2.32 -41.85
CA ASP A 188 25.45 1.70 -40.60
C ASP A 188 26.57 1.67 -39.56
N ALA A 189 27.81 1.37 -39.98
CA ALA A 189 28.98 1.40 -39.11
C ALA A 189 29.23 2.81 -38.53
N ILE A 190 29.18 3.85 -39.37
CA ILE A 190 29.37 5.24 -38.93
C ILE A 190 28.21 5.66 -38.01
N LYS A 191 26.97 5.30 -38.33
CA LYS A 191 25.80 5.59 -37.49
C LYS A 191 25.91 4.93 -36.12
N ALA A 192 26.31 3.65 -36.07
CA ALA A 192 26.53 2.93 -34.84
C ALA A 192 27.64 3.58 -34.00
N TRP A 193 28.75 3.96 -34.62
CA TRP A 193 29.85 4.65 -33.96
C TRP A 193 29.43 6.02 -33.40
N CYS A 194 28.76 6.86 -34.19
CA CYS A 194 28.23 8.15 -33.72
C CYS A 194 27.25 7.99 -32.56
N THR A 195 26.36 6.99 -32.63
CA THR A 195 25.41 6.70 -31.55
C THR A 195 26.13 6.28 -30.27
N SER A 196 27.15 5.42 -30.40
CA SER A 196 27.97 5.01 -29.25
C SER A 196 28.76 6.17 -28.67
N LEU A 197 29.28 7.07 -29.52
CA LEU A 197 30.03 8.24 -29.09
C LEU A 197 29.15 9.24 -28.34
N ALA A 198 27.93 9.49 -28.84
CA ALA A 198 26.93 10.32 -28.17
C ALA A 198 26.61 9.79 -26.76
N LYS A 199 26.39 8.48 -26.60
CA LYS A 199 26.16 7.85 -25.29
C LYS A 199 27.35 8.06 -24.34
N ARG A 200 28.57 7.88 -24.83
CA ARG A 200 29.78 8.08 -24.03
C ARG A 200 29.94 9.53 -23.58
N PHE A 201 29.63 10.50 -24.44
CA PHE A 201 29.68 11.91 -24.06
C PHE A 201 28.56 12.32 -23.12
N ALA A 202 27.35 11.76 -23.26
CA ALA A 202 26.25 12.00 -22.32
C ALA A 202 26.54 11.44 -20.92
N HIS A 203 27.25 10.32 -20.83
CA HIS A 203 27.57 9.67 -19.55
C HIS A 203 28.40 10.58 -18.62
N ILE A 204 29.36 11.35 -19.15
CA ILE A 204 30.25 12.20 -18.33
C ILE A 204 29.45 13.22 -17.51
N PRO A 205 28.63 14.11 -18.10
CA PRO A 205 27.83 15.05 -17.35
C PRO A 205 26.70 14.36 -16.55
N SER A 206 26.15 13.22 -16.99
CA SER A 206 25.18 12.46 -16.16
C SER A 206 25.79 12.02 -14.83
N VAL A 207 27.03 11.51 -14.84
CA VAL A 207 27.73 11.13 -13.60
C VAL A 207 28.12 12.36 -12.78
N GLY A 208 28.53 13.45 -13.45
CA GLY A 208 28.82 14.72 -12.78
C GLY A 208 27.62 15.24 -12.00
N ILE A 209 26.47 15.38 -12.66
CA ILE A 209 25.20 15.81 -12.07
C ILE A 209 24.79 14.88 -10.92
N ARG A 210 24.92 13.55 -11.11
CA ARG A 210 24.67 12.59 -10.02
C ARG A 210 25.60 12.83 -8.84
N GLY A 211 26.88 13.11 -9.07
CA GLY A 211 27.84 13.47 -8.03
C GLY A 211 27.43 14.74 -7.27
N LEU A 212 26.95 15.77 -7.97
CA LEU A 212 26.47 17.01 -7.35
C LEU A 212 25.24 16.79 -6.47
N ILE A 213 24.31 15.94 -6.90
CA ILE A 213 23.11 15.60 -6.12
C ILE A 213 23.45 14.90 -4.80
N HIS A 214 24.41 13.97 -4.83
CA HIS A 214 24.70 13.12 -3.66
C HIS A 214 25.79 13.69 -2.75
N LYS A 215 26.73 14.48 -3.30
CA LYS A 215 27.96 14.90 -2.62
C LYS A 215 28.28 16.39 -2.79
N GLY A 216 27.51 17.10 -3.62
CA GLY A 216 27.72 18.52 -3.85
C GLY A 216 27.21 19.35 -2.67
N PRO A 217 27.81 20.52 -2.41
CA PRO A 217 27.21 21.53 -1.55
C PRO A 217 25.78 21.87 -1.97
N GLU A 218 24.94 22.31 -1.03
CA GLU A 218 23.60 22.81 -1.32
C GLU A 218 23.64 23.91 -2.41
N GLY A 219 22.72 23.86 -3.36
CA GLY A 219 22.67 24.77 -4.52
C GLY A 219 23.63 24.44 -5.67
N SER A 220 24.46 23.39 -5.56
CA SER A 220 25.41 23.02 -6.65
C SER A 220 24.71 22.63 -7.95
N LEU A 221 23.55 21.98 -7.85
CA LEU A 221 22.76 21.63 -9.03
C LEU A 221 22.15 22.86 -9.68
N ASP A 222 21.62 23.78 -8.88
CA ASP A 222 21.04 25.03 -9.39
C ASP A 222 22.09 25.86 -10.11
N ALA A 223 23.28 25.99 -9.53
CA ALA A 223 24.42 26.65 -10.17
C ALA A 223 24.81 25.99 -11.51
N PHE A 224 24.77 24.65 -11.59
CA PHE A 224 24.98 23.94 -12.86
C PHE A 224 23.87 24.26 -13.87
N LEU A 225 22.61 24.25 -13.45
CA LEU A 225 21.45 24.55 -14.31
C LEU A 225 21.42 26.00 -14.78
N GLU A 226 21.98 26.95 -14.03
CA GLU A 226 22.13 28.35 -14.43
C GLU A 226 23.32 28.57 -15.36
N GLY A 227 24.35 27.72 -15.28
CA GLY A 227 25.54 27.79 -16.12
C GLY A 227 25.38 27.19 -17.52
N VAL A 228 24.28 26.48 -17.79
CA VAL A 228 23.99 25.95 -19.13
C VAL A 228 23.24 26.97 -20.00
N ASP A 229 23.26 26.74 -21.32
CA ASP A 229 22.51 27.49 -22.32
C ASP A 229 21.05 27.76 -21.89
N GLU A 230 20.56 28.99 -22.09
CA GLU A 230 19.32 29.48 -21.47
C GLU A 230 18.09 28.65 -21.87
N ASP A 231 18.02 28.22 -23.12
CA ASP A 231 16.94 27.37 -23.62
C ASP A 231 17.00 25.97 -22.98
N PHE A 232 18.20 25.46 -22.75
CA PHE A 232 18.40 24.18 -22.05
C PHE A 232 18.05 24.27 -20.56
N ALA A 233 18.42 25.36 -19.91
CA ALA A 233 18.07 25.62 -18.51
C ALA A 233 16.54 25.64 -18.32
N LYS A 234 15.81 26.28 -19.23
CA LYS A 234 14.33 26.33 -19.21
C LYS A 234 13.72 24.95 -19.40
N GLU A 235 14.23 24.16 -20.35
CA GLU A 235 13.79 22.79 -20.59
C GLU A 235 13.97 21.91 -19.34
N LEU A 236 15.15 21.94 -18.72
CA LEU A 236 15.45 21.17 -17.51
C LEU A 236 14.58 21.59 -16.32
N LYS A 237 14.42 22.90 -16.09
CA LYS A 237 13.58 23.43 -14.99
C LYS A 237 12.11 23.04 -15.16
N SER A 238 11.59 23.08 -16.39
CA SER A 238 10.21 22.69 -16.68
C SER A 238 9.94 21.22 -16.39
N VAL A 239 10.89 20.32 -16.68
CA VAL A 239 10.69 18.90 -16.42
C VAL A 239 10.81 18.57 -14.93
N LEU A 240 11.69 19.26 -14.20
CA LEU A 240 11.75 19.16 -12.74
C LEU A 240 10.45 19.58 -12.06
N SER A 241 9.84 20.69 -12.49
CA SER A 241 8.56 21.15 -11.93
C SER A 241 7.42 20.15 -12.21
N LEU A 242 7.40 19.56 -13.41
CA LEU A 242 6.40 18.53 -13.75
C LEU A 242 6.58 17.25 -12.93
N GLN A 243 7.83 16.85 -12.65
CA GLN A 243 8.13 15.68 -11.82
C GLN A 243 7.69 15.90 -10.36
N LEU A 244 7.92 17.10 -9.81
CA LEU A 244 7.45 17.49 -8.48
C LEU A 244 5.92 17.42 -8.35
N GLU A 245 5.18 17.94 -9.34
CA GLU A 245 3.71 17.88 -9.33
C GLU A 245 3.15 16.45 -9.43
N GLN A 246 3.87 15.54 -10.09
CA GLN A 246 3.49 14.13 -10.19
C GLN A 246 3.74 13.38 -8.88
N ASP A 247 4.87 13.63 -8.23
CA ASP A 247 5.21 12.97 -6.97
C ASP A 247 4.30 13.45 -5.82
N ASP A 248 3.89 14.73 -5.80
CA ASP A 248 2.90 15.27 -4.84
C ASP A 248 1.50 14.63 -4.97
N LYS A 249 1.13 14.16 -6.17
CA LYS A 249 -0.14 13.45 -6.42
C LYS A 249 -0.10 11.99 -5.98
N VAL A 250 1.08 11.40 -5.83
CA VAL A 250 1.25 10.01 -5.36
C VAL A 250 1.29 9.93 -3.84
N ILE A 251 1.61 11.05 -3.16
CA ILE A 251 1.70 11.14 -1.69
C ILE A 251 0.35 11.47 -1.04
N LYS A 252 -0.64 11.98 -1.81
CA LYS A 252 -2.01 12.23 -1.36
C LYS A 252 -2.94 11.03 -1.61
#